data_AF-A0A399EYA5-F1
#
_entry.id   AF-A0A399EYA5-F1
#
_cell.length_a   1.000
_cell.length_b   1.000
_cell.length_c   1.000
_cell.angle_alpha   90.00
_cell.angle_beta   90.00
_cell.angle_gamma   90.00
#
_symmetry.space_group_name_H-M   'P 1'
#
loop_
_entity.id
_entity.type
_entity.pdbx_description
1 polymer ?
#
loop_
_entity_poly.entity_id
_entity_poly.type
_entity_poly.pdbx_seq_one_letter_code
_entity_poly.pdbx_strand_id
1 'polypeptide(L)'
;MGRVLARGDALCLVLFALIGQAMHGTLNGFAAAWRGFLENSLPILVVWFMIAPFLRTYTRPTWRNLLLTWALAVSAGVMFRFLALGRDFNLGFFIFWGVTLGSTLALLLAWRGLARLVAGRRSAVSGKF
;
A
#
# COMPACT_ATOMS: atom_id res chain seq x y z
N MET A 1 -5.89 17.64 -0.96
CA MET A 1 -5.34 16.46 -1.68
C MET A 1 -4.96 15.30 -0.76
N GLY A 2 -4.37 15.53 0.43
CA GLY A 2 -3.89 14.47 1.32
C GLY A 2 -4.88 13.33 1.62
N ARG A 3 -6.16 13.62 1.89
CA ARG A 3 -7.18 12.59 2.11
C ARG A 3 -7.39 11.65 0.93
N VAL A 4 -7.35 12.17 -0.30
CA VAL A 4 -7.48 11.37 -1.53
C VAL A 4 -6.27 10.45 -1.67
N LEU A 5 -5.07 11.01 -1.47
CA LEU A 5 -3.82 10.23 -1.49
C LEU A 5 -3.85 9.10 -0.47
N ALA A 6 -4.26 9.38 0.77
CA ALA A 6 -4.34 8.39 1.85
C ALA A 6 -5.33 7.25 1.56
N ARG A 7 -6.54 7.59 1.10
CA ARG A 7 -7.55 6.57 0.73
C ARG A 7 -7.08 5.69 -0.42
N GLY A 8 -6.46 6.28 -1.44
CA GLY A 8 -5.95 5.49 -2.56
C GLY A 8 -4.73 4.65 -2.19
N ASP A 9 -3.85 5.11 -1.31
CA ASP A 9 -2.76 4.26 -0.79
C ASP A 9 -3.31 3.06 -0.03
N ALA A 10 -4.30 3.28 0.83
CA ALA A 10 -4.98 2.18 1.53
C ALA A 10 -5.58 1.19 0.53
N LEU A 11 -6.26 1.69 -0.50
CA LEU A 11 -6.82 0.85 -1.56
C LEU A 11 -5.74 0.05 -2.29
N CYS A 12 -4.60 0.66 -2.63
CA CYS A 12 -3.47 -0.03 -3.27
C CYS A 12 -2.95 -1.19 -2.41
N LEU A 13 -2.79 -0.98 -1.09
CA LEU A 13 -2.32 -2.02 -0.16
C LEU A 13 -3.35 -3.14 0.05
N VAL A 14 -4.64 -2.83 -0.03
CA VAL A 14 -5.72 -3.84 -0.02
C VAL A 14 -5.74 -4.62 -1.34
N LEU A 15 -5.66 -3.93 -2.47
CA LEU A 15 -5.63 -4.54 -3.80
C LEU A 15 -4.45 -5.49 -3.96
N PHE A 16 -3.26 -5.14 -3.45
CA PHE A 16 -2.12 -6.05 -3.42
C PHE A 16 -2.48 -7.41 -2.79
N ALA A 17 -3.12 -7.42 -1.62
CA ALA A 17 -3.50 -8.67 -0.95
C ALA A 17 -4.56 -9.44 -1.73
N LEU A 18 -5.60 -8.76 -2.24
CA LEU A 18 -6.68 -9.41 -2.99
C LEU A 18 -6.17 -10.01 -4.31
N ILE A 19 -5.29 -9.30 -5.02
CA ILE A 19 -4.62 -9.80 -6.23
C ILE A 19 -3.76 -11.01 -5.87
N GLY A 20 -2.97 -10.94 -4.79
CA GLY A 20 -2.17 -12.07 -4.31
C GLY A 20 -3.04 -13.30 -4.00
N GLN A 21 -4.17 -13.12 -3.31
CA GLN A 21 -5.10 -14.21 -3.04
C GLN A 21 -5.69 -14.83 -4.31
N ALA A 22 -6.10 -14.00 -5.26
CA ALA A 22 -6.63 -14.46 -6.54
C ALA A 22 -5.57 -15.27 -7.32
N MET A 23 -4.33 -14.78 -7.39
CA MET A 23 -3.24 -15.47 -8.08
C MET A 23 -2.86 -16.80 -7.41
N HIS A 24 -3.02 -16.91 -6.09
CA HIS A 24 -2.81 -18.15 -5.36
C HIS A 24 -4.05 -19.06 -5.30
N GLY A 25 -5.16 -18.70 -5.98
CA GLY A 25 -6.40 -19.48 -5.96
C GLY A 25 -7.10 -19.53 -4.59
N THR A 26 -6.75 -18.61 -3.68
CA THR A 26 -7.29 -18.56 -2.31
C THR A 26 -8.42 -17.54 -2.13
N LEU A 27 -8.78 -16.83 -3.20
CA LEU A 27 -9.91 -15.90 -3.21
C LEU A 27 -11.19 -16.64 -3.63
N ASN A 28 -11.83 -17.35 -2.69
CA ASN A 28 -12.99 -18.21 -2.94
C ASN A 28 -14.25 -17.79 -2.15
N GLY A 29 -14.43 -16.48 -1.93
CA GLY A 29 -15.61 -15.91 -1.30
C GLY A 29 -15.28 -14.82 -0.27
N PHE A 30 -16.32 -14.26 0.35
CA PHE A 30 -16.17 -13.13 1.27
C PHE A 30 -15.33 -13.47 2.50
N ALA A 31 -15.55 -14.63 3.13
CA ALA A 31 -14.80 -15.04 4.31
C ALA A 31 -13.29 -15.18 4.01
N ALA A 32 -12.94 -15.72 2.85
CA ALA A 32 -11.56 -15.86 2.43
C ALA A 32 -10.92 -14.50 2.10
N ALA A 33 -11.67 -13.60 1.44
CA ALA A 33 -11.23 -12.23 1.20
C ALA A 33 -10.99 -11.48 2.52
N TRP A 34 -11.90 -11.63 3.49
CA TRP A 34 -11.79 -11.02 4.81
C TRP A 34 -10.57 -11.53 5.58
N ARG A 35 -10.38 -12.85 5.62
CA ARG A 35 -9.19 -13.46 6.21
C ARG A 35 -7.90 -12.96 5.55
N GLY A 36 -7.90 -12.87 4.22
CA GLY A 36 -6.80 -12.31 3.44
C GLY A 36 -6.48 -10.87 3.80
N PHE A 37 -7.51 -10.04 3.93
CA PHE A 37 -7.35 -8.66 4.36
C PHE A 37 -6.71 -8.60 5.76
N LEU A 38 -7.23 -9.36 6.73
CA LEU A 38 -6.74 -9.36 8.10
C LEU A 38 -5.29 -9.87 8.20
N GLU A 39 -4.95 -10.91 7.46
CA GLU A 39 -3.61 -11.52 7.54
C GLU A 39 -2.57 -10.81 6.67
N ASN A 40 -2.97 -10.14 5.58
CA ASN A 40 -2.02 -9.62 4.59
C ASN A 40 -2.02 -8.09 4.49
N SER A 41 -3.19 -7.44 4.50
CA SER A 41 -3.28 -5.98 4.34
C SER A 41 -3.25 -5.25 5.67
N LEU A 42 -3.99 -5.73 6.67
CA LEU A 42 -4.16 -5.04 7.95
C LEU A 42 -2.82 -4.75 8.65
N PRO A 43 -1.86 -5.69 8.78
CA PRO A 43 -0.56 -5.40 9.38
C PRO A 43 0.19 -4.27 8.67
N ILE A 44 0.19 -4.29 7.33
CA ILE A 44 0.85 -3.27 6.52
C ILE A 44 0.13 -1.92 6.63
N LEU A 45 -1.19 -1.90 6.62
CA LEU A 45 -2.01 -0.69 6.76
C LEU A 45 -1.77 -0.02 8.11
N VAL A 46 -1.77 -0.81 9.20
CA VAL A 46 -1.51 -0.32 10.55
C VAL A 46 -0.15 0.38 10.58
N VAL A 47 0.90 -0.32 10.17
CA VAL A 47 2.26 0.24 10.16
C VAL A 47 2.39 1.45 9.22
N TRP A 48 1.75 1.39 8.06
CA TRP A 48 1.73 2.50 7.09
C TRP A 48 1.14 3.77 7.69
N PHE A 49 -0.05 3.68 8.28
CA PHE A 49 -0.69 4.85 8.88
C PHE A 49 -0.06 5.28 10.21
N MET A 50 0.69 4.40 10.87
CA MET A 50 1.56 4.79 11.99
C MET A 50 2.76 5.61 11.51
N ILE A 51 3.42 5.23 10.42
CA ILE A 51 4.67 5.88 9.96
C ILE A 51 4.41 7.14 9.11
N ALA A 52 3.36 7.13 8.29
CA ALA A 52 3.09 8.19 7.32
C ALA A 52 3.01 9.63 7.90
N PRO A 53 2.45 9.87 9.10
CA PRO A 53 2.45 11.20 9.70
C PRO A 53 3.86 11.74 9.98
N PHE A 54 4.76 10.89 10.50
CA PHE A 54 6.13 11.26 10.84
C PHE A 54 6.95 11.62 9.60
N LEU A 55 6.72 10.92 8.49
CA LEU A 55 7.37 11.19 7.20
C LEU A 55 6.64 12.22 6.36
N ARG A 56 5.56 12.82 6.89
CA ARG A 56 4.78 13.88 6.23
C ARG A 56 4.29 13.46 4.85
N THR A 57 3.96 12.18 4.66
CA THR A 57 3.59 11.57 3.36
C THR A 57 2.42 12.31 2.70
N TYR A 58 1.46 12.77 3.52
CA TYR A 58 0.23 13.41 3.04
C TYR A 58 0.24 14.94 3.18
N THR A 59 1.03 15.48 4.10
CA THR A 59 1.14 16.92 4.32
C THR A 59 2.19 17.57 3.40
N ARG A 60 3.21 16.81 2.98
CA ARG A 60 4.21 17.21 1.98
C ARG A 60 4.42 16.07 0.96
N PRO A 61 3.54 15.93 -0.06
CA PRO A 61 3.48 14.75 -0.92
C PRO A 61 4.57 14.73 -2.02
N THR A 62 5.83 14.65 -1.60
CA THR A 62 6.99 14.46 -2.48
C THR A 62 7.25 12.98 -2.77
N TRP A 63 7.96 12.69 -3.86
CA TRP A 63 8.39 11.31 -4.16
C TRP A 63 9.28 10.73 -3.07
N ARG A 64 10.19 11.52 -2.52
CA ARG A 64 11.07 11.11 -1.41
C ARG A 64 10.27 10.66 -0.20
N ASN A 65 9.26 11.44 0.22
CA ASN A 65 8.45 11.10 1.39
C ASN A 65 7.64 9.82 1.14
N LEU A 66 7.12 9.64 -0.08
CA LEU A 66 6.45 8.39 -0.47
C LEU A 66 7.40 7.19 -0.39
N LEU A 67 8.58 7.26 -1.03
CA LEU A 67 9.53 6.15 -1.08
C LEU A 67 10.05 5.78 0.31
N LEU A 68 10.32 6.77 1.17
CA LEU A 68 10.71 6.50 2.56
C LEU A 68 9.57 5.83 3.34
N THR A 69 8.34 6.31 3.18
CA THR A 69 7.16 5.70 3.83
C THR A 69 6.96 4.28 3.36
N TRP A 70 7.06 4.06 2.04
CA TRP A 70 6.93 2.75 1.43
C TRP A 70 7.99 1.77 1.95
N ALA A 71 9.27 2.12 1.85
CA ALA A 71 10.34 1.20 2.23
C ALA A 71 10.25 0.82 3.71
N LEU A 72 9.97 1.79 4.59
CA LEU A 72 9.88 1.55 6.03
C LEU A 72 8.59 0.82 6.40
N ALA A 73 7.43 1.31 5.96
CA ALA A 73 6.15 0.78 6.40
C ALA A 73 5.81 -0.57 5.79
N VAL A 74 6.12 -0.79 4.52
CA VAL A 74 5.86 -2.09 3.89
C VAL A 74 6.77 -3.15 4.49
N SER A 75 8.06 -2.84 4.67
CA SER A 75 8.99 -3.79 5.31
C SER A 75 8.58 -4.10 6.74
N ALA A 76 8.35 -3.09 7.57
CA ALA A 76 7.93 -3.29 8.95
C ALA A 76 6.55 -3.96 9.04
N GLY A 77 5.63 -3.67 8.12
CA GLY A 77 4.32 -4.35 8.02
C GLY A 77 4.43 -5.83 7.68
N VAL A 78 5.32 -6.20 6.75
CA VAL A 78 5.60 -7.62 6.42
C VAL A 78 6.25 -8.33 7.61
N MET A 79 7.23 -7.72 8.26
CA MET A 79 7.83 -8.29 9.47
C MET A 79 6.79 -8.47 10.58
N PHE A 80 5.97 -7.43 10.83
CA PHE A 80 4.90 -7.47 11.82
C PHE A 80 3.90 -8.61 11.53
N ARG A 81 3.52 -8.80 10.26
CA ARG A 81 2.69 -9.94 9.83
C ARG A 81 3.33 -11.28 10.18
N PHE A 82 4.61 -11.49 9.87
CA PHE A 82 5.27 -12.76 10.14
C PHE A 82 5.35 -13.06 11.63
N LEU A 83 5.67 -12.05 12.43
CA LEU A 83 5.66 -12.15 13.90
C LEU A 83 4.25 -12.47 14.42
N ALA A 84 3.23 -11.75 13.97
CA ALA A 84 1.84 -11.94 14.41
C ALA A 84 1.27 -13.31 14.02
N LEU A 85 1.71 -13.87 12.89
CA LEU A 85 1.28 -15.19 12.41
C LEU A 85 2.20 -16.33 12.86
N GLY A 86 3.22 -16.06 13.68
CA GLY A 86 4.18 -17.07 14.14
C GLY A 86 4.93 -17.77 13.01
N ARG A 87 5.29 -17.04 11.94
CA ARG A 87 5.98 -17.58 10.77
C ARG A 87 7.50 -17.34 10.84
N ASP A 88 8.27 -18.30 10.34
CA ASP A 88 9.73 -18.21 10.31
C ASP A 88 10.26 -17.25 9.23
N PHE A 89 11.43 -16.66 9.50
CA PHE A 89 12.17 -15.79 8.58
C PHE A 89 13.09 -16.58 7.64
N ASN A 90 12.51 -17.49 6.84
CA ASN A 90 13.24 -18.30 5.87
C ASN A 90 13.29 -17.66 4.46
N LEU A 91 13.78 -18.37 3.44
CA LEU A 91 13.83 -17.88 2.06
C LEU A 91 12.46 -17.39 1.54
N GLY A 92 11.37 -18.04 1.95
CA GLY A 92 10.00 -17.65 1.62
C GLY A 92 9.63 -16.27 2.17
N PHE A 93 10.15 -15.88 3.34
CA PHE A 93 10.02 -14.52 3.85
C PHE A 93 10.65 -13.49 2.92
N PHE A 94 11.90 -13.71 2.48
CA PHE A 94 12.61 -12.76 1.63
C PHE A 94 11.97 -12.63 0.24
N ILE A 95 11.50 -13.75 -0.34
CA ILE A 95 10.75 -13.74 -1.61
C ILE A 95 9.46 -12.94 -1.44
N PHE A 96 8.66 -13.24 -0.40
CA PHE A 96 7.42 -12.53 -0.14
C PHE A 96 7.65 -11.03 0.12
N TRP A 97 8.68 -10.69 0.90
CA TRP A 97 9.07 -9.31 1.18
C TRP A 97 9.45 -8.55 -0.10
N GLY A 98 10.27 -9.14 -0.97
CA GLY A 98 10.66 -8.55 -2.25
C GLY A 98 9.48 -8.34 -3.20
N VAL A 99 8.63 -9.36 -3.36
CA VAL A 99 7.41 -9.25 -4.18
C VAL A 99 6.46 -8.20 -3.61
N THR A 100 6.26 -8.19 -2.29
CA THR A 100 5.41 -7.18 -1.63
C THR A 100 5.93 -5.78 -1.88
N LEU A 101 7.23 -5.54 -1.70
CA LEU A 101 7.84 -4.25 -1.99
C LEU A 101 7.63 -3.83 -3.45
N GLY A 102 7.97 -4.69 -4.41
CA GLY A 102 7.84 -4.39 -5.84
C GLY A 102 6.40 -4.12 -6.27
N SER A 103 5.47 -5.01 -5.92
CA SER A 103 4.06 -4.89 -6.31
C SER A 103 3.38 -3.69 -5.65
N THR A 104 3.62 -3.45 -4.36
CA THR A 104 3.03 -2.27 -3.68
C THR A 104 3.60 -0.97 -4.22
N LEU A 105 4.90 -0.91 -4.55
CA LEU A 105 5.49 0.27 -5.17
C LEU A 105 4.84 0.57 -6.52
N ALA A 106 4.68 -0.44 -7.38
CA ALA A 106 4.03 -0.27 -8.67
C ALA A 106 2.61 0.29 -8.54
N LEU A 107 1.79 -0.26 -7.64
CA LEU A 107 0.43 0.21 -7.39
C LEU A 107 0.41 1.65 -6.85
N LEU A 108 1.28 1.98 -5.89
CA LEU A 108 1.37 3.31 -5.30
C LEU A 108 1.83 4.35 -6.33
N LEU A 109 2.81 4.02 -7.17
CA LEU A 109 3.27 4.91 -8.25
C LEU A 109 2.18 5.14 -9.29
N ALA A 110 1.47 4.08 -9.71
CA ALA A 110 0.33 4.19 -10.62
C ALA A 110 -0.75 5.10 -10.04
N TRP A 111 -1.10 4.92 -8.77
CA TRP A 111 -2.06 5.79 -8.08
C TRP A 111 -1.60 7.25 -8.00
N ARG A 112 -0.33 7.48 -7.65
CA ARG A 112 0.24 8.84 -7.57
C ARG A 112 0.28 9.53 -8.92
N GLY A 113 0.58 8.79 -9.99
CA GLY A 113 0.49 9.28 -11.37
C GLY A 113 -0.95 9.69 -11.70
N LEU A 114 -1.91 8.80 -11.49
CA LEU A 114 -3.33 9.07 -11.75
C LEU A 114 -3.85 10.28 -10.97
N ALA A 115 -3.55 10.36 -9.66
CA ALA A 115 -3.98 11.47 -8.81
C ALA A 115 -3.46 12.82 -9.32
N ARG A 116 -2.22 12.88 -9.83
CA ARG A 116 -1.64 14.10 -10.42
C ARG A 116 -2.27 14.46 -11.76
N LEU A 117 -2.55 13.48 -12.61
CA LEU A 117 -3.24 13.71 -13.88
C LEU A 117 -4.64 14.30 -13.66
N VAL A 118 -5.39 13.77 -12.70
CA VAL A 118 -6.71 14.28 -12.33
C VAL A 118 -6.62 15.68 -11.72
N ALA A 119 -5.61 15.96 -10.91
CA ALA A 119 -5.38 17.28 -10.32
C ALA A 119 -5.07 18.35 -11.37
N GLY A 120 -4.15 18.04 -12.30
CA GLY A 120 -3.74 18.97 -13.36
C GLY A 120 -4.89 19.33 -14.30
N ARG A 121 -5.77 18.37 -14.61
CA ARG A 121 -6.98 18.61 -15.41
C ARG A 121 -7.96 19.56 -14.72
N ARG A 122 -8.10 19.50 -13.39
CA ARG A 122 -8.98 20.39 -12.63
C ARG A 122 -8.48 21.85 -12.63
N SER A 123 -7.17 22.06 -12.51
CA SER A 123 -6.58 23.40 -12.56
C SER A 123 -6.71 24.06 -13.93
N ALA A 124 -6.59 23.29 -15.01
CA ALA A 124 -6.72 23.80 -16.39
C ALA A 124 -8.16 24.24 -16.76
N VAL A 125 -9.18 23.69 -16.09
CA VAL A 125 -10.59 24.06 -16.30
C VAL A 125 -10.96 25.33 -15.52
N SER A 126 -10.39 25.53 -14.32
CA SER A 126 -10.69 26.70 -13.48
C SER A 126 -10.06 28.01 -13.96
N GLY A 127 -9.00 27.97 -14.77
CA GLY A 127 -8.33 29.16 -15.30
C GLY A 127 -8.91 29.71 -16.61
N LYS A 128 -10.05 29.19 -17.07
CA LYS A 128 -10.72 29.60 -18.31
C LYS A 128 -11.97 30.47 -18.09
N PHE A 129 -12.16 30.99 -16.87
CA PHE A 129 -13.25 31.89 -16.50
C PHE A 129 -12.69 33.14 -15.85
#